data_AF-A0A974QCE5-F1
#
_entry.id   AF-A0A974QCE5-F1
#
_cell.length_a   1.000
_cell.length_b   1.000
_cell.length_c   1.000
_cell.angle_alpha   90.00
_cell.angle_beta   90.00
_cell.angle_gamma   90.00
#
_symmetry.space_group_name_H-M   'P 1'
#
loop_
_entity.id
_entity.type
_entity.pdbx_description
1 polymer ?
#
loop_
_entity_poly.entity_id
_entity_poly.type
_entity_poly.pdbx_seq_one_letter_code
_entity_poly.pdbx_strand_id
1 'polypeptide(L)'
;MKMNHMSLMKRGVLLSLVLLSPAILAAENLNFNYTRSDVSGLDPRLSKLAKACHTLTDPMVIHVLFGPMSTQYMKVTMTVYGKKAGKGYAVYSSSGAGLKKNTADPDLVVPWVVSNKGSASGIAYNDVTTPDYHTVYDDPFCFTLDAGSSGTGGGFAPSKGYAPIYDLPPYAKGYGPKDYQKYCMNFNRVNGGENTYWPDYNTRPQAVIEGMAKPWNEYQGKYIFYRHKEDKPTGTSSHHTESQDYSPSVNQSGGSDSVPGVVLNFPVYKEGSGYSNITKGKFLVTLDNRNVTSLELDISQNVPGHEPSHAVFRWQRSEGLSNVLAFQGMTQQSRLMPAGDIENDPYKGASFYTRDVASGYFRGTLVAGKSLNSTYTDYNKFMPLSLPPATPGDINLVNTDSLTFKIGMTNGTAGGDPMVTVFGQPLKFGPLYAGDKEMISAMKVRNACY
;
A
#
# COMPACT_ATOMS: atom_id res chain seq x y z
N MET A 1 -64.91 -50.60 -37.46
CA MET A 1 -64.34 -50.00 -36.24
C MET A 1 -64.07 -48.52 -36.51
N LYS A 2 -64.56 -47.62 -35.63
CA LYS A 2 -64.42 -46.17 -35.76
C LYS A 2 -62.96 -45.74 -35.54
N MET A 3 -62.37 -45.00 -36.48
CA MET A 3 -61.12 -44.28 -36.26
C MET A 3 -61.42 -43.02 -35.45
N ASN A 4 -60.92 -42.97 -34.21
CA ASN A 4 -60.95 -41.76 -33.40
C ASN A 4 -59.76 -40.87 -33.79
N HIS A 5 -60.02 -39.77 -34.47
CA HIS A 5 -59.06 -38.68 -34.60
C HIS A 5 -58.98 -37.93 -33.26
N MET A 6 -57.98 -38.25 -32.44
CA MET A 6 -57.61 -37.37 -31.32
C MET A 6 -56.78 -36.19 -31.86
N SER A 7 -57.43 -35.04 -31.93
CA SER A 7 -56.82 -33.73 -32.17
C SER A 7 -55.76 -33.42 -31.11
N LEU A 8 -54.58 -33.02 -31.57
CA LEU A 8 -53.40 -32.61 -30.80
C LEU A 8 -53.58 -31.24 -30.11
N MET A 9 -54.73 -31.03 -29.46
CA MET A 9 -55.05 -29.82 -28.68
C MET A 9 -54.61 -29.91 -27.20
N LYS A 10 -53.49 -30.60 -26.93
CA LYS A 10 -52.79 -30.52 -25.63
C LYS A 10 -51.28 -30.37 -25.84
N ARG A 11 -50.86 -29.24 -26.42
CA ARG A 11 -49.45 -28.79 -26.45
C ARG A 11 -48.83 -28.58 -25.06
N GLY A 12 -49.60 -28.63 -23.96
CA GLY A 12 -49.08 -28.43 -22.60
C GLY A 12 -48.48 -29.68 -21.92
N VAL A 13 -48.83 -30.89 -22.35
CA VAL A 13 -48.43 -32.12 -21.60
C VAL A 13 -47.16 -32.76 -22.15
N LEU A 14 -46.93 -32.71 -23.47
CA LEU A 14 -45.71 -33.26 -24.09
C LEU A 14 -44.46 -32.39 -23.84
N LEU A 15 -44.60 -31.06 -23.76
CA LEU A 15 -43.47 -30.19 -23.38
C LEU A 15 -43.07 -30.39 -21.91
N SER A 16 -44.03 -30.73 -21.04
CA SER A 16 -43.77 -30.97 -19.62
C SER A 16 -43.02 -32.30 -19.38
N LEU A 17 -43.20 -33.31 -20.24
CA LEU A 17 -42.45 -34.58 -20.11
C LEU A 17 -40.99 -34.46 -20.56
N VAL A 18 -40.70 -33.61 -21.55
CA VAL A 18 -39.33 -33.43 -22.10
C VAL A 18 -38.46 -32.52 -21.20
N LEU A 19 -39.07 -31.62 -20.42
CA LEU A 19 -38.33 -30.71 -19.54
C LEU A 19 -38.10 -31.24 -18.11
N LEU A 20 -38.74 -32.35 -17.70
CA LEU A 20 -38.72 -32.82 -16.29
C LEU A 20 -38.34 -34.29 -16.08
N SER A 21 -37.79 -35.01 -17.06
CA SER A 21 -37.35 -36.40 -16.83
C SER A 21 -35.96 -36.69 -17.42
N PRO A 22 -34.94 -37.08 -16.61
CA PRO A 22 -33.66 -37.59 -17.10
C PRO A 22 -33.72 -39.07 -17.55
N ALA A 23 -34.91 -39.61 -17.82
CA ALA A 23 -35.10 -41.04 -18.03
C ALA A 23 -36.09 -41.36 -19.16
N ILE A 24 -35.74 -41.00 -20.40
CA ILE A 24 -36.18 -41.73 -21.58
C ILE A 24 -34.95 -42.01 -22.45
N LEU A 25 -34.07 -42.87 -21.92
CA LEU A 25 -32.94 -43.46 -22.65
C LEU A 25 -33.18 -44.95 -22.95
N ALA A 26 -34.40 -45.46 -22.76
CA ALA A 26 -34.74 -46.85 -23.00
C ALA A 26 -36.06 -46.96 -23.77
N ALA A 27 -35.99 -46.77 -25.09
CA ALA A 27 -37.03 -47.20 -26.02
C ALA A 27 -36.40 -47.46 -27.39
N GLU A 28 -35.40 -48.34 -27.44
CA GLU A 28 -34.97 -48.99 -28.69
C GLU A 28 -36.03 -50.05 -29.06
N ASN A 29 -37.15 -49.63 -29.68
CA ASN A 29 -38.00 -50.45 -30.58
C ASN A 29 -39.31 -49.76 -30.99
N LEU A 30 -39.29 -48.45 -31.19
CA LEU A 30 -40.35 -47.79 -31.96
C LEU A 30 -39.71 -47.20 -33.21
N ASN A 31 -40.19 -47.68 -34.35
CA ASN A 31 -39.72 -47.42 -35.72
C ASN A 31 -40.02 -45.97 -36.16
N PHE A 32 -39.64 -45.00 -35.34
CA PHE A 32 -39.58 -43.60 -35.71
C PHE A 32 -38.19 -43.34 -36.25
N ASN A 33 -38.14 -42.90 -37.51
CA ASN A 33 -36.93 -42.43 -38.15
C ASN A 33 -36.49 -41.11 -37.49
N TYR A 34 -35.92 -41.21 -36.29
CA TYR A 34 -35.19 -40.12 -35.66
C TYR A 34 -33.80 -40.17 -36.31
N THR A 35 -33.52 -39.22 -37.20
CA THR A 35 -32.13 -38.84 -37.47
C THR A 35 -31.53 -38.46 -36.12
N ARG A 36 -30.74 -39.37 -35.54
CA ARG A 36 -29.89 -39.11 -34.38
C ARG A 36 -29.08 -37.86 -34.74
N SER A 37 -29.43 -36.71 -34.16
CA SER A 37 -28.48 -35.63 -34.06
C SER A 37 -27.41 -36.13 -33.12
N ASP A 38 -26.23 -36.42 -33.67
CA ASP A 38 -25.03 -36.72 -32.91
C ASP A 38 -24.97 -35.78 -31.70
N VAL A 39 -24.90 -36.37 -30.51
CA VAL A 39 -24.98 -35.68 -29.21
C VAL A 39 -23.63 -35.04 -28.87
N SER A 40 -23.12 -34.27 -29.82
CA SER A 40 -22.01 -33.32 -29.67
C SER A 40 -22.47 -31.87 -29.89
N GLY A 41 -23.79 -31.65 -29.99
CA GLY A 41 -24.42 -30.36 -30.26
C GLY A 41 -25.19 -29.78 -29.08
N LEU A 42 -24.51 -29.38 -28.00
CA LEU A 42 -24.93 -28.13 -27.35
C LEU A 42 -24.61 -27.03 -28.37
N ASP A 43 -25.63 -26.35 -28.90
CA ASP A 43 -25.52 -25.33 -29.96
C ASP A 43 -24.22 -24.51 -29.80
N PRO A 44 -23.35 -24.41 -30.82
CA PRO A 44 -22.14 -23.59 -30.77
C PRO A 44 -22.40 -22.17 -30.26
N ARG A 45 -23.64 -21.66 -30.40
CA ARG A 45 -24.11 -20.40 -29.84
C ARG A 45 -24.24 -20.43 -28.32
N LEU A 46 -24.73 -21.52 -27.72
CA LEU A 46 -24.78 -21.70 -26.25
C LEU A 46 -23.38 -21.78 -25.65
N SER A 47 -22.44 -22.46 -26.31
CA SER A 47 -21.03 -22.47 -25.87
C SER A 47 -20.39 -21.07 -25.97
N LYS A 48 -20.64 -20.33 -27.05
CA LYS A 48 -20.18 -18.94 -27.22
C LYS A 48 -20.82 -17.98 -26.20
N LEU A 49 -22.10 -18.15 -25.89
CA LEU A 49 -22.81 -17.40 -24.85
C LEU A 49 -22.25 -17.72 -23.46
N ALA A 50 -22.01 -18.99 -23.14
CA ALA A 50 -21.41 -19.40 -21.87
C ALA A 50 -20.00 -18.83 -21.68
N LYS A 51 -19.22 -18.70 -22.76
CA LYS A 51 -17.91 -18.02 -22.74
C LYS A 51 -17.99 -16.51 -22.59
N ALA A 52 -19.15 -15.90 -22.88
CA ALA A 52 -19.35 -14.46 -22.76
C ALA A 52 -19.76 -14.01 -21.35
N CYS A 53 -20.17 -14.95 -20.49
CA CYS A 53 -20.55 -14.70 -19.11
C CYS A 53 -19.41 -15.11 -18.17
N HIS A 54 -19.15 -14.29 -17.15
CA HIS A 54 -18.20 -14.68 -16.12
C HIS A 54 -18.75 -15.80 -15.24
N THR A 55 -17.85 -16.61 -14.72
CA THR A 55 -18.13 -17.72 -13.82
C THR A 55 -17.20 -17.67 -12.62
N LEU A 56 -17.50 -18.48 -11.60
CA LEU A 56 -16.65 -18.54 -10.41
C LEU A 56 -15.24 -19.07 -10.69
N THR A 57 -15.01 -19.73 -11.83
CA THR A 57 -13.68 -20.20 -12.23
C THR A 57 -12.79 -19.12 -12.82
N ASP A 58 -13.34 -17.97 -13.20
CA ASP A 58 -12.53 -16.92 -13.79
C ASP A 58 -11.68 -16.24 -12.73
N PRO A 59 -10.46 -15.83 -13.07
CA PRO A 59 -9.62 -15.06 -12.17
C PRO A 59 -10.28 -13.71 -11.87
N MET A 60 -9.91 -13.11 -10.74
CA MET A 60 -10.36 -11.78 -10.35
C MET A 60 -9.20 -11.03 -9.71
N VAL A 61 -9.16 -9.72 -9.94
CA VAL A 61 -8.16 -8.83 -9.35
C VAL A 61 -8.79 -7.82 -8.42
N ILE A 62 -8.06 -7.51 -7.34
CA ILE A 62 -8.41 -6.46 -6.39
C ILE A 62 -7.24 -5.49 -6.31
N HIS A 63 -7.49 -4.24 -6.69
CA HIS A 63 -6.54 -3.15 -6.54
C HIS A 63 -6.70 -2.50 -5.18
N VAL A 64 -5.61 -2.30 -4.46
CA VAL A 64 -5.58 -1.49 -3.23
C VAL A 64 -4.64 -0.33 -3.45
N LEU A 65 -5.22 0.86 -3.50
CA LEU A 65 -4.57 2.10 -3.88
C LEU A 65 -4.52 3.03 -2.68
N PHE A 66 -3.34 3.58 -2.44
CA PHE A 66 -3.11 4.58 -1.41
C PHE A 66 -2.66 5.88 -2.05
N GLY A 67 -3.35 6.97 -1.70
CA GLY A 67 -2.93 8.32 -2.04
C GLY A 67 -1.83 8.84 -1.10
N PRO A 68 -1.41 10.10 -1.24
CA PRO A 68 -0.59 10.76 -0.24
C PRO A 68 -1.31 10.77 1.10
N MET A 69 -0.73 10.19 2.14
CA MET A 69 -1.35 10.14 3.47
C MET A 69 -0.34 9.98 4.59
N SER A 70 -0.67 10.53 5.76
CA SER A 70 0.00 10.16 7.00
C SER A 70 -0.40 8.75 7.42
N THR A 71 0.59 7.92 7.72
CA THR A 71 0.46 6.49 8.00
C THR A 71 1.00 6.13 9.38
N GLN A 72 1.18 7.13 10.25
CA GLN A 72 1.66 6.94 11.61
C GLN A 72 0.81 5.87 12.34
N TYR A 73 1.48 4.81 12.79
CA TYR A 73 0.90 3.63 13.45
C TYR A 73 -0.26 2.96 12.70
N MET A 74 -0.37 3.15 11.38
CA MET A 74 -1.44 2.59 10.59
C MET A 74 -1.07 1.19 10.07
N LYS A 75 -2.00 0.24 10.23
CA LYS A 75 -1.92 -1.07 9.61
C LYS A 75 -3.18 -1.33 8.80
N VAL A 76 -2.99 -1.65 7.53
CA VAL A 76 -4.07 -2.01 6.62
C VAL A 76 -3.88 -3.45 6.17
N THR A 77 -4.91 -4.27 6.38
CA THR A 77 -4.93 -5.66 5.97
C THR A 77 -6.20 -5.99 5.22
N MET A 78 -6.11 -6.98 4.34
CA MET A 78 -7.26 -7.57 3.69
C MET A 78 -7.24 -9.07 3.90
N THR A 79 -8.33 -9.61 4.43
CA THR A 79 -8.49 -11.05 4.61
C THR A 79 -9.44 -11.58 3.55
N VAL A 80 -8.99 -12.54 2.77
CA VAL A 80 -9.79 -13.18 1.71
C VAL A 80 -9.95 -14.65 2.02
N TYR A 81 -11.20 -15.11 2.11
CA TYR A 81 -11.54 -16.53 2.20
C TYR A 81 -12.19 -16.97 0.91
N GLY A 82 -11.79 -18.12 0.40
CA GLY A 82 -12.41 -18.72 -0.78
C GLY A 82 -12.26 -20.23 -0.82
N LYS A 83 -12.69 -20.81 -1.94
CA LYS A 83 -12.67 -22.25 -2.18
C LYS A 83 -12.31 -22.51 -3.63
N LYS A 84 -11.85 -23.72 -3.97
CA LYS A 84 -11.71 -24.10 -5.38
C LYS A 84 -13.04 -23.93 -6.13
N ALA A 85 -12.95 -23.67 -7.42
CA ALA A 85 -14.11 -23.50 -8.29
C ALA A 85 -14.18 -24.66 -9.29
N GLY A 86 -15.34 -25.33 -9.39
CA GLY A 86 -15.55 -26.38 -10.40
C GLY A 86 -15.75 -25.79 -11.79
N LYS A 87 -15.08 -26.33 -12.80
CA LYS A 87 -15.22 -25.93 -14.21
C LYS A 87 -16.61 -26.33 -14.73
N GLY A 88 -17.37 -25.35 -15.21
CA GLY A 88 -18.76 -25.54 -15.68
C GLY A 88 -18.91 -26.35 -16.98
N TYR A 89 -17.80 -26.74 -17.63
CA TYR A 89 -17.78 -27.48 -18.90
C TYR A 89 -17.29 -28.93 -18.78
N ALA A 90 -17.33 -29.51 -17.57
CA ALA A 90 -16.97 -30.90 -17.29
C ALA A 90 -17.99 -31.91 -17.87
N VAL A 91 -18.08 -32.03 -19.19
CA VAL A 91 -18.95 -33.05 -19.85
C VAL A 91 -18.18 -34.34 -20.16
N TYR A 92 -16.85 -34.30 -20.14
CA TYR A 92 -16.01 -35.47 -20.39
C TYR A 92 -14.79 -35.46 -19.47
N SER A 93 -14.77 -36.30 -18.43
CA SER A 93 -13.50 -36.85 -17.94
C SER A 93 -13.35 -38.23 -18.56
N SER A 94 -12.19 -38.48 -19.15
CA SER A 94 -11.85 -39.79 -19.69
C SER A 94 -11.53 -40.75 -18.57
N SER A 95 -12.18 -41.90 -18.62
CA SER A 95 -11.82 -43.21 -18.04
C SER A 95 -12.14 -43.50 -16.57
N GLY A 96 -13.07 -44.44 -16.39
CA GLY A 96 -12.69 -45.76 -15.87
C GLY A 96 -12.86 -45.99 -14.37
N ALA A 97 -13.81 -46.85 -14.02
CA ALA A 97 -13.87 -47.67 -12.81
C ALA A 97 -13.68 -46.96 -11.44
N GLY A 98 -14.81 -46.71 -10.77
CA GLY A 98 -14.83 -46.61 -9.31
C GLY A 98 -14.69 -45.20 -8.72
N LEU A 99 -15.54 -44.26 -9.13
CA LEU A 99 -15.75 -43.01 -8.39
C LEU A 99 -16.45 -43.29 -7.04
N LYS A 100 -15.69 -43.71 -6.04
CA LYS A 100 -16.11 -43.59 -4.64
C LYS A 100 -15.79 -42.18 -4.15
N LYS A 101 -16.83 -41.47 -3.67
CA LYS A 101 -16.83 -40.15 -3.00
C LYS A 101 -16.35 -38.95 -3.84
N ASN A 102 -17.31 -38.17 -4.33
CA ASN A 102 -17.41 -36.70 -4.20
C ASN A 102 -16.13 -35.83 -4.33
N THR A 103 -15.17 -36.24 -5.13
CA THR A 103 -13.99 -35.45 -5.45
C THR A 103 -14.02 -35.21 -6.94
N ALA A 104 -14.31 -33.97 -7.34
CA ALA A 104 -14.11 -33.55 -8.71
C ALA A 104 -12.63 -33.77 -9.06
N ASP A 105 -12.40 -34.38 -10.22
CA ASP A 105 -11.06 -34.57 -10.79
C ASP A 105 -10.26 -33.26 -10.69
N PRO A 106 -9.00 -33.28 -10.22
CA PRO A 106 -8.13 -32.10 -10.16
C PRO A 106 -8.12 -31.28 -11.46
N ASP A 107 -8.26 -31.92 -12.62
CA ASP A 107 -8.29 -31.24 -13.93
C ASP A 107 -9.60 -30.47 -14.17
N LEU A 108 -10.66 -30.77 -13.41
CA LEU A 108 -11.99 -30.17 -13.49
C LEU A 108 -12.22 -29.06 -12.47
N VAL A 109 -11.19 -28.65 -11.74
CA VAL A 109 -11.27 -27.55 -10.76
C VAL A 109 -10.20 -26.50 -11.03
N VAL A 110 -10.48 -25.26 -10.64
CA VAL A 110 -9.46 -24.21 -10.50
C VAL A 110 -9.14 -24.09 -9.01
N PRO A 111 -7.87 -24.26 -8.60
CA PRO A 111 -7.49 -24.19 -7.20
C PRO A 111 -7.73 -22.80 -6.63
N TRP A 112 -7.90 -22.73 -5.31
CA TRP A 112 -7.95 -21.45 -4.59
C TRP A 112 -6.53 -21.01 -4.26
N VAL A 113 -6.09 -19.94 -4.93
CA VAL A 113 -4.80 -19.29 -4.68
C VAL A 113 -5.03 -17.79 -4.72
N VAL A 114 -4.41 -17.11 -3.76
CA VAL A 114 -4.42 -15.65 -3.62
C VAL A 114 -2.97 -15.18 -3.56
N SER A 115 -2.63 -14.23 -4.43
CA SER A 115 -1.33 -13.56 -4.38
C SER A 115 -1.51 -12.06 -4.22
N ASN A 116 -0.54 -11.40 -3.60
CA ASN A 116 -0.48 -9.95 -3.47
C ASN A 116 0.91 -9.48 -3.85
N LYS A 117 0.96 -8.51 -4.76
CA LYS A 117 2.18 -7.84 -5.19
C LYS A 117 1.97 -6.34 -5.21
N GLY A 118 2.93 -5.59 -4.69
CA GLY A 118 2.89 -4.14 -4.75
C GLY A 118 3.93 -3.47 -3.88
N SER A 119 3.89 -2.14 -3.90
CA SER A 119 4.78 -1.32 -3.09
C SER A 119 4.14 0.02 -2.75
N ALA A 120 4.66 0.64 -1.70
CA ALA A 120 4.45 2.04 -1.38
C ALA A 120 5.79 2.78 -1.42
N SER A 121 5.72 4.11 -1.48
CA SER A 121 6.89 4.98 -1.33
C SER A 121 6.54 6.13 -0.41
N GLY A 122 7.47 6.54 0.45
CA GLY A 122 7.22 7.56 1.45
C GLY A 122 8.47 8.05 2.17
N ILE A 123 8.25 8.91 3.15
CA ILE A 123 9.26 9.44 4.05
C ILE A 123 8.87 9.05 5.48
N ALA A 124 9.80 8.44 6.20
CA ALA A 124 9.68 8.17 7.62
C ALA A 124 10.51 9.18 8.39
N TYR A 125 10.02 9.57 9.56
CA TYR A 125 10.64 10.56 10.42
C TYR A 125 10.98 9.90 11.75
N ASN A 126 12.26 9.92 12.08
CA ASN A 126 12.79 9.34 13.29
C ASN A 126 13.24 10.45 14.23
N ASP A 127 12.89 10.33 15.51
CA ASP A 127 13.45 11.20 16.52
C ASP A 127 14.86 10.71 16.86
N VAL A 128 15.82 11.59 16.68
CA VAL A 128 17.24 11.34 16.91
C VAL A 128 17.69 12.20 18.08
N THR A 129 18.44 11.59 18.99
CA THR A 129 19.05 12.26 20.13
C THR A 129 20.56 12.28 19.92
N THR A 130 21.14 13.47 19.77
CA THR A 130 22.59 13.64 19.65
C THR A 130 23.17 14.32 20.89
N PRO A 131 24.34 13.87 21.39
CA PRO A 131 25.02 14.57 22.47
C PRO A 131 25.43 15.98 22.03
N ASP A 132 25.28 16.96 22.90
CA ASP A 132 25.81 18.29 22.66
C ASP A 132 27.29 18.34 23.08
N TYR A 133 28.13 18.94 22.24
CA TYR A 133 29.56 19.05 22.48
C TYR A 133 29.95 20.50 22.78
N HIS A 134 30.97 20.68 23.60
CA HIS A 134 31.66 21.96 23.78
C HIS A 134 33.15 21.75 23.53
N THR A 135 33.78 22.75 22.93
CA THR A 135 35.22 22.73 22.70
C THR A 135 35.95 23.10 23.98
N VAL A 136 36.83 22.23 24.42
CA VAL A 136 37.76 22.46 25.52
C VAL A 136 39.13 22.74 24.93
N TYR A 137 39.80 23.76 25.47
CA TYR A 137 41.16 24.13 25.11
C TYR A 137 42.10 23.76 26.26
N ASP A 138 43.18 23.07 25.94
CA ASP A 138 44.15 22.53 26.88
C ASP A 138 45.58 22.70 26.36
N ASP A 139 46.55 22.26 27.16
CA ASP A 139 47.97 22.48 26.93
C ASP A 139 48.31 23.98 26.78
N PRO A 140 48.15 24.76 27.87
CA PRO A 140 48.22 26.20 27.80
C PRO A 140 49.67 26.72 27.75
N PHE A 141 49.83 27.88 27.12
CA PHE A 141 51.08 28.62 27.09
C PHE A 141 50.84 30.13 27.05
N CYS A 142 51.88 30.90 27.34
CA CYS A 142 51.77 32.36 27.36
C CYS A 142 53.06 33.05 26.88
N PHE A 143 53.01 34.38 26.73
CA PHE A 143 54.17 35.23 26.44
C PHE A 143 54.36 36.27 27.53
N THR A 144 55.59 36.55 27.95
CA THR A 144 55.91 37.58 28.95
C THR A 144 56.94 38.57 28.43
N LEU A 145 56.97 39.77 29.04
CA LEU A 145 58.06 40.74 28.88
C LEU A 145 59.18 40.53 29.90
N ASP A 146 58.88 39.86 31.02
CA ASP A 146 59.77 39.78 32.18
C ASP A 146 60.79 38.65 32.11
N ALA A 147 60.75 37.84 31.04
CA ALA A 147 61.72 36.77 30.85
C ALA A 147 62.97 37.30 30.15
N GLY A 148 64.15 36.83 30.56
CA GLY A 148 65.44 37.37 30.08
C GLY A 148 65.71 37.21 28.57
N SER A 149 64.87 36.47 27.83
CA SER A 149 64.95 36.31 26.37
C SER A 149 63.86 37.09 25.60
N SER A 150 63.08 37.94 26.28
CA SER A 150 61.95 38.67 25.71
C SER A 150 62.44 39.93 24.99
N GLY A 151 62.34 39.97 23.65
CA GLY A 151 62.68 41.18 22.90
C GLY A 151 62.98 40.94 21.41
N THR A 152 63.03 42.02 20.64
CA THR A 152 63.38 42.03 19.21
C THR A 152 64.80 41.49 19.00
N GLY A 153 64.91 40.18 18.75
CA GLY A 153 66.17 39.47 18.52
C GLY A 153 66.23 38.03 19.06
N GLY A 154 65.27 37.58 19.88
CA GLY A 154 65.32 36.32 20.64
C GLY A 154 65.12 35.00 19.88
N GLY A 155 65.14 34.98 18.53
CA GLY A 155 64.95 33.73 17.75
C GLY A 155 63.51 33.20 17.66
N PHE A 156 62.53 33.93 18.18
CA PHE A 156 61.11 33.56 18.24
C PHE A 156 60.26 34.38 17.24
N ALA A 157 60.57 34.27 15.95
CA ALA A 157 59.93 35.06 14.89
C ALA A 157 58.39 34.95 14.86
N PRO A 158 57.77 33.78 15.05
CA PRO A 158 56.31 33.65 15.01
C PRO A 158 55.58 34.50 16.07
N SER A 159 56.20 34.75 17.22
CA SER A 159 55.64 35.54 18.32
C SER A 159 56.30 36.91 18.48
N LYS A 160 56.81 37.52 17.40
CA LYS A 160 57.48 38.84 17.42
C LYS A 160 58.69 38.93 18.37
N GLY A 161 59.39 37.82 18.58
CA GLY A 161 60.58 37.74 19.41
C GLY A 161 60.32 37.36 20.88
N TYR A 162 59.07 37.09 21.27
CA TYR A 162 58.73 36.68 22.64
C TYR A 162 58.74 35.16 22.80
N ALA A 163 59.51 34.63 23.73
CA ALA A 163 59.55 33.18 23.98
C ALA A 163 58.16 32.67 24.42
N PRO A 164 57.62 31.60 23.79
CA PRO A 164 56.44 30.92 24.32
C PRO A 164 56.81 30.14 25.58
N ILE A 165 56.08 30.39 26.67
CA ILE A 165 56.26 29.71 27.95
C ILE A 165 55.14 28.71 28.11
N TYR A 166 55.47 27.42 28.05
CA TYR A 166 54.52 26.31 28.06
C TYR A 166 54.38 25.70 29.46
N ASP A 167 53.16 25.30 29.81
CA ASP A 167 52.88 24.52 31.03
C ASP A 167 53.46 23.10 30.93
N LEU A 168 53.39 22.50 29.74
CA LEU A 168 53.90 21.16 29.42
C LEU A 168 54.93 21.19 28.29
N PRO A 169 55.80 20.16 28.15
CA PRO A 169 56.73 20.07 27.03
C PRO A 169 56.03 20.15 25.66
N PRO A 170 56.70 20.60 24.59
CA PRO A 170 58.10 21.06 24.54
C PRO A 170 58.30 22.46 25.14
N TYR A 171 59.20 22.58 26.11
CA TYR A 171 59.59 23.89 26.64
C TYR A 171 60.46 24.64 25.64
N ALA A 172 60.31 25.97 25.57
CA ALA A 172 61.22 26.80 24.81
C ALA A 172 62.65 26.70 25.38
N LYS A 173 63.66 26.89 24.53
CA LYS A 173 65.07 26.83 24.93
C LYS A 173 65.35 27.81 26.07
N GLY A 174 65.86 27.31 27.20
CA GLY A 174 66.14 28.11 28.39
C GLY A 174 64.98 28.25 29.38
N TYR A 175 63.84 27.59 29.12
CA TYR A 175 62.66 27.56 29.98
C TYR A 175 62.33 26.13 30.41
N GLY A 176 61.58 26.01 31.50
CA GLY A 176 61.11 24.75 32.05
C GLY A 176 59.77 24.89 32.79
N PRO A 177 59.34 23.82 33.49
CA PRO A 177 58.00 23.74 34.08
C PRO A 177 57.70 24.82 35.12
N LYS A 178 58.74 25.34 35.80
CA LYS A 178 58.59 26.39 36.83
C LYS A 178 58.29 27.76 36.23
N ASP A 179 58.67 27.99 34.97
CA ASP A 179 58.56 29.29 34.33
C ASP A 179 57.12 29.63 33.96
N TYR A 180 56.30 28.63 33.61
CA TYR A 180 54.87 28.86 33.36
C TYR A 180 54.15 29.38 34.60
N GLN A 181 54.36 28.74 35.76
CA GLN A 181 53.83 29.23 37.03
C GLN A 181 54.31 30.65 37.35
N LYS A 182 55.62 30.90 37.16
CA LYS A 182 56.24 32.19 37.46
C LYS A 182 55.72 33.34 36.59
N TYR A 183 55.63 33.14 35.27
CA TYR A 183 55.39 34.21 34.29
C TYR A 183 54.00 34.20 33.64
N CYS A 184 53.24 33.12 33.77
CA CYS A 184 51.91 32.98 33.16
C CYS A 184 50.79 33.00 34.20
N MET A 185 50.90 32.22 35.28
CA MET A 185 49.83 32.10 36.30
C MET A 185 49.75 33.27 37.27
N ASN A 186 50.87 33.94 37.56
CA ASN A 186 50.91 35.09 38.48
C ASN A 186 50.40 36.42 37.87
N PHE A 187 49.97 36.40 36.61
CA PHE A 187 49.47 37.57 35.88
C PHE A 187 47.99 37.39 35.53
N ASN A 188 47.21 38.47 35.57
CA ASN A 188 45.76 38.48 35.26
C ASN A 188 45.49 38.25 33.75
N ARG A 189 45.76 37.03 33.27
CA ARG A 189 45.51 36.64 31.88
C ARG A 189 44.10 36.07 31.70
N VAL A 190 43.52 36.29 30.53
CA VAL A 190 42.17 35.84 30.18
C VAL A 190 42.25 34.63 29.24
N ASN A 191 41.28 33.70 29.34
CA ASN A 191 41.13 32.63 28.36
C ASN A 191 40.60 33.20 27.03
N GLY A 192 41.33 32.98 25.94
CA GLY A 192 40.99 33.49 24.60
C GLY A 192 40.22 32.51 23.70
N GLY A 193 40.08 31.25 24.09
CA GLY A 193 39.43 30.19 23.30
C GLY A 193 40.01 30.05 21.89
N GLU A 194 39.15 29.92 20.88
CA GLU A 194 39.56 29.75 19.46
C GLU A 194 40.47 30.89 18.98
N ASN A 195 40.30 32.11 19.51
CA ASN A 195 41.11 33.27 19.11
C ASN A 195 42.57 33.17 19.56
N THR A 196 42.89 32.24 20.46
CA THR A 196 44.25 31.99 20.96
C THR A 196 44.66 30.53 20.85
N TYR A 197 43.91 29.74 20.08
CA TYR A 197 44.30 28.40 19.68
C TYR A 197 45.44 28.47 18.67
N TRP A 198 46.57 27.85 19.00
CA TRP A 198 47.81 27.88 18.23
C TRP A 198 48.54 26.52 18.36
N PRO A 199 48.12 25.50 17.59
CA PRO A 199 48.59 24.12 17.75
C PRO A 199 50.04 23.91 17.32
N ASP A 200 50.46 24.57 16.23
CA ASP A 200 51.85 24.58 15.79
C ASP A 200 52.40 25.99 15.93
N TYR A 201 53.28 26.19 16.91
CA TYR A 201 53.93 27.47 17.17
C TYR A 201 54.60 28.08 15.93
N ASN A 202 55.13 27.28 15.00
CA ASN A 202 55.77 27.82 13.81
C ASN A 202 54.77 28.29 12.74
N THR A 203 53.52 27.83 12.81
CA THR A 203 52.47 28.11 11.83
C THR A 203 51.30 28.83 12.50
N ARG A 204 51.25 30.16 12.39
CA ARG A 204 50.19 30.98 13.01
C ARG A 204 48.83 30.78 12.33
N PRO A 205 47.78 30.38 13.07
CA PRO A 205 46.40 30.45 12.57
C PRO A 205 45.96 31.89 12.31
N GLN A 206 44.97 32.07 11.43
CA GLN A 206 44.50 33.40 11.02
C GLN A 206 44.07 34.28 12.20
N ALA A 207 43.30 33.73 13.15
CA ALA A 207 42.89 34.46 14.36
C ALA A 207 44.08 34.94 15.20
N VAL A 208 45.17 34.15 15.23
CA VAL A 208 46.42 34.54 15.87
C VAL A 208 47.14 35.63 15.09
N ILE A 209 47.19 35.55 13.76
CA ILE A 209 47.79 36.60 12.91
C ILE A 209 47.09 37.94 13.16
N GLU A 210 45.76 37.95 13.17
CA GLU A 210 44.94 39.14 13.40
C GLU A 210 45.10 39.69 14.82
N GLY A 211 45.11 38.81 15.83
CA GLY A 211 45.36 39.19 17.20
C GLY A 211 46.76 39.77 17.40
N MET A 212 47.77 39.19 16.75
CA MET A 212 49.16 39.65 16.80
C MET A 212 49.35 41.04 16.19
N ALA A 213 48.44 41.55 15.36
CA ALA A 213 48.48 42.93 14.87
C ALA A 213 48.13 43.97 15.95
N LYS A 214 47.47 43.54 17.03
CA LYS A 214 47.06 44.41 18.15
C LYS A 214 48.22 44.73 19.09
N PRO A 215 48.11 45.79 19.92
CA PRO A 215 49.07 46.09 20.97
C PRO A 215 49.25 44.92 21.95
N TRP A 216 50.44 44.81 22.55
CA TRP A 216 50.79 43.74 23.49
C TRP A 216 49.74 43.51 24.58
N ASN A 217 49.32 44.58 25.26
CA ASN A 217 48.33 44.55 26.34
C ASN A 217 46.91 44.19 25.89
N GLU A 218 46.65 44.16 24.58
CA GLU A 218 45.33 43.81 24.02
C GLU A 218 45.26 42.36 23.52
N TYR A 219 46.41 41.70 23.31
CA TYR A 219 46.45 40.32 22.79
C TYR A 219 47.51 39.45 23.48
N GLN A 220 48.79 39.55 23.08
CA GLN A 220 49.86 38.62 23.52
C GLN A 220 50.09 38.65 25.05
N GLY A 221 50.06 39.83 25.65
CA GLY A 221 50.18 40.01 27.10
C GLY A 221 48.89 39.76 27.86
N LYS A 222 47.74 39.77 27.17
CA LYS A 222 46.40 39.66 27.76
C LYS A 222 45.92 38.22 27.89
N TYR A 223 46.17 37.38 26.90
CA TYR A 223 45.53 36.06 26.83
C TYR A 223 46.48 34.90 27.16
N ILE A 224 45.87 33.77 27.54
CA ILE A 224 46.46 32.43 27.50
C ILE A 224 46.19 31.84 26.12
N PHE A 225 47.19 31.15 25.56
CA PHE A 225 47.14 30.44 24.28
C PHE A 225 47.10 28.93 24.53
N TYR A 226 46.62 28.16 23.56
CA TYR A 226 46.40 26.73 23.71
C TYR A 226 46.92 25.97 22.50
N ARG A 227 47.61 24.85 22.72
CA ARG A 227 48.09 23.99 21.62
C ARG A 227 47.12 22.88 21.27
N HIS A 228 46.28 22.48 22.21
CA HIS A 228 45.33 21.40 22.00
C HIS A 228 43.90 21.92 22.16
N LYS A 229 43.01 21.33 21.36
CA LYS A 229 41.57 21.54 21.42
C LYS A 229 40.88 20.21 21.15
N GLU A 230 39.87 19.92 21.95
CA GLU A 230 39.07 18.70 21.84
C GLU A 230 37.61 19.03 22.10
N ASP A 231 36.71 18.36 21.37
CA ASP A 231 35.28 18.48 21.62
C ASP A 231 34.87 17.46 22.67
N LYS A 232 34.38 17.94 23.81
CA LYS A 232 33.90 17.11 24.91
C LYS A 232 32.37 17.14 25.01
N PRO A 233 31.73 16.01 25.32
CA PRO A 233 30.31 16.00 25.64
C PRO A 233 30.03 16.95 26.81
N THR A 234 29.01 17.79 26.67
CA THR A 234 28.53 18.69 27.73
C THR A 234 27.74 17.97 28.81
N GLY A 235 27.34 16.72 28.55
CA GLY A 235 26.38 15.98 29.38
C GLY A 235 24.92 16.29 29.06
N THR A 236 24.64 17.21 28.12
CA THR A 236 23.30 17.42 27.55
C THR A 236 23.18 16.80 26.16
N SER A 237 21.95 16.67 25.68
CA SER A 237 21.62 16.16 24.36
C SER A 237 20.52 16.98 23.71
N SER A 238 20.64 17.18 22.41
CA SER A 238 19.62 17.77 21.56
C SER A 238 18.76 16.68 20.91
N HIS A 239 17.48 17.02 20.70
CA HIS A 239 16.54 16.19 19.96
C HIS A 239 16.22 16.85 18.62
N HIS A 240 16.34 16.12 17.53
CA HIS A 240 15.92 16.55 16.21
C HIS A 240 15.29 15.41 15.43
N THR A 241 14.53 15.77 14.41
CA THR A 241 13.88 14.80 13.53
C THR A 241 14.73 14.59 12.29
N GLU A 242 15.04 13.34 11.97
CA GLU A 242 15.66 12.96 10.70
C GLU A 242 14.66 12.28 9.78
N SER A 243 14.61 12.72 8.53
CA SER A 243 13.79 12.13 7.49
C SER A 243 14.57 11.07 6.72
N GLN A 244 13.93 9.93 6.45
CA GLN A 244 14.49 8.86 5.65
C GLN A 244 13.46 8.34 4.65
N ASP A 245 13.83 8.26 3.38
CA ASP A 245 13.00 7.60 2.38
C ASP A 245 12.79 6.12 2.72
N TYR A 246 11.57 5.62 2.51
CA TYR A 246 11.26 4.20 2.64
C TYR A 246 10.32 3.77 1.50
N SER A 247 10.57 2.57 0.97
CA SER A 247 9.81 2.01 -0.15
C SER A 247 9.49 0.55 0.11
N PRO A 248 8.53 0.26 1.00
CA PRO A 248 8.19 -1.10 1.35
C PRO A 248 7.49 -1.78 0.18
N SER A 249 7.77 -3.06 0.00
CA SER A 249 7.13 -3.90 -1.01
C SER A 249 6.68 -5.23 -0.43
N VAL A 250 5.66 -5.81 -1.04
CA VAL A 250 5.17 -7.14 -0.72
C VAL A 250 5.11 -7.97 -2.00
N ASN A 251 5.48 -9.24 -1.88
CA ASN A 251 5.27 -10.26 -2.89
C ASN A 251 5.00 -11.57 -2.16
N GLN A 252 3.73 -11.89 -1.97
CA GLN A 252 3.29 -13.05 -1.20
C GLN A 252 2.24 -13.82 -1.98
N SER A 253 2.19 -15.13 -1.75
CA SER A 253 1.16 -16.02 -2.26
C SER A 253 0.72 -16.97 -1.16
N GLY A 254 -0.56 -17.32 -1.16
CA GLY A 254 -1.14 -18.24 -0.20
C GLY A 254 -2.49 -18.76 -0.70
N GLY A 255 -3.21 -19.44 0.17
CA GLY A 255 -4.49 -20.05 -0.18
C GLY A 255 -4.34 -21.48 -0.66
N SER A 256 -5.22 -22.33 -0.14
CA SER A 256 -5.43 -23.70 -0.61
C SER A 256 -6.79 -24.20 -0.10
N ASP A 257 -7.19 -25.42 -0.46
CA ASP A 257 -8.36 -26.06 0.13
C ASP A 257 -8.20 -26.29 1.65
N SER A 258 -6.98 -26.48 2.15
CA SER A 258 -6.69 -26.68 3.58
C SER A 258 -6.50 -25.37 4.36
N VAL A 259 -6.10 -24.30 3.67
CA VAL A 259 -5.92 -22.96 4.24
C VAL A 259 -6.69 -21.96 3.36
N PRO A 260 -8.03 -21.93 3.46
CA PRO A 260 -8.86 -21.12 2.56
C PRO A 260 -8.76 -19.61 2.84
N GLY A 261 -8.35 -19.23 4.06
CA GLY A 261 -8.19 -17.83 4.48
C GLY A 261 -6.77 -17.33 4.28
N VAL A 262 -6.63 -16.21 3.58
CA VAL A 262 -5.35 -15.54 3.34
C VAL A 262 -5.40 -14.12 3.88
N VAL A 263 -4.48 -13.77 4.78
CA VAL A 263 -4.34 -12.42 5.32
C VAL A 263 -3.28 -11.68 4.52
N LEU A 264 -3.66 -10.56 3.91
CA LEU A 264 -2.82 -9.75 3.06
C LEU A 264 -2.45 -8.44 3.76
N ASN A 265 -1.16 -8.23 4.04
CA ASN A 265 -0.69 -6.97 4.62
C ASN A 265 -0.30 -5.98 3.51
N PHE A 266 -0.70 -4.72 3.67
CA PHE A 266 -0.25 -3.62 2.81
C PHE A 266 0.71 -2.74 3.61
N PRO A 267 2.03 -2.86 3.42
CA PRO A 267 2.99 -2.13 4.21
C PRO A 267 2.98 -0.65 3.81
N VAL A 268 2.31 0.16 4.63
CA VAL A 268 2.19 1.62 4.44
C VAL A 268 2.86 2.41 5.57
N TYR A 269 3.17 1.75 6.69
CA TYR A 269 3.84 2.32 7.85
C TYR A 269 5.26 1.77 8.00
N LYS A 270 6.22 2.62 8.39
CA LYS A 270 7.56 2.17 8.78
C LYS A 270 7.60 1.89 10.28
N GLU A 271 7.73 0.62 10.64
CA GLU A 271 7.87 0.21 12.03
C GLU A 271 9.08 0.87 12.71
N GLY A 272 8.89 1.32 13.95
CA GLY A 272 9.91 2.03 14.73
C GLY A 272 10.11 3.51 14.39
N SER A 273 9.43 4.04 13.35
CA SER A 273 9.45 5.49 13.09
C SER A 273 8.54 6.26 14.05
N GLY A 274 8.89 7.51 14.36
CA GLY A 274 8.03 8.40 15.14
C GLY A 274 6.75 8.70 14.37
N TYR A 275 6.87 9.05 13.08
CA TYR A 275 5.76 9.09 12.14
C TYR A 275 6.23 8.79 10.71
N SER A 276 5.28 8.47 9.82
CA SER A 276 5.58 8.20 8.42
C SER A 276 4.48 8.73 7.52
N ASN A 277 4.88 9.17 6.32
CA ASN A 277 3.98 9.63 5.28
C ASN A 277 4.28 8.86 4.00
N ILE A 278 3.26 8.24 3.40
CA ILE A 278 3.37 7.72 2.04
C ILE A 278 2.97 8.79 1.04
N THR A 279 3.64 8.80 -0.10
CA THR A 279 3.31 9.63 -1.27
C THR A 279 2.35 8.89 -2.20
N LYS A 280 2.52 7.57 -2.33
CA LYS A 280 1.67 6.70 -3.12
C LYS A 280 1.86 5.24 -2.68
N GLY A 281 0.84 4.43 -2.87
CA GLY A 281 0.91 2.98 -2.75
C GLY A 281 0.01 2.29 -3.77
N LYS A 282 0.51 1.22 -4.38
CA LYS A 282 -0.27 0.42 -5.32
C LYS A 282 0.00 -1.05 -5.10
N PHE A 283 -1.06 -1.76 -4.73
CA PHE A 283 -1.04 -3.19 -4.51
C PHE A 283 -2.08 -3.87 -5.39
N LEU A 284 -1.71 -5.02 -5.92
CA LEU A 284 -2.53 -5.87 -6.76
C LEU A 284 -2.66 -7.22 -6.07
N VAL A 285 -3.89 -7.56 -5.69
CA VAL A 285 -4.25 -8.89 -5.26
C VAL A 285 -4.82 -9.63 -6.46
N THR A 286 -4.29 -10.81 -6.74
CA THR A 286 -4.77 -11.70 -7.80
C THR A 286 -5.35 -12.95 -7.18
N LEU A 287 -6.57 -13.28 -7.59
CA LEU A 287 -7.26 -14.52 -7.25
C LEU A 287 -7.30 -15.39 -8.51
N ASP A 288 -6.81 -16.62 -8.42
CA ASP A 288 -6.82 -17.56 -9.55
C ASP A 288 -8.24 -17.98 -9.96
N ASN A 289 -9.18 -17.88 -9.02
CA ASN A 289 -10.60 -17.97 -9.26
C ASN A 289 -11.35 -16.99 -8.35
N ARG A 290 -12.60 -16.68 -8.67
CA ARG A 290 -13.42 -15.70 -7.93
C ARG A 290 -14.44 -16.32 -6.99
N ASN A 291 -14.27 -17.58 -6.59
CA ASN A 291 -15.14 -18.27 -5.62
C ASN A 291 -14.83 -17.85 -4.17
N VAL A 292 -14.93 -16.55 -3.92
CA VAL A 292 -14.76 -15.92 -2.61
C VAL A 292 -15.98 -16.24 -1.75
N THR A 293 -15.74 -16.55 -0.48
CA THR A 293 -16.78 -16.80 0.53
C THR A 293 -16.86 -15.69 1.58
N SER A 294 -15.74 -15.03 1.87
CA SER A 294 -15.69 -13.87 2.76
C SER A 294 -14.55 -12.95 2.33
N LEU A 295 -14.78 -11.64 2.46
CA LEU A 295 -13.79 -10.60 2.21
C LEU A 295 -13.87 -9.62 3.38
N GLU A 296 -12.72 -9.25 3.92
CA GLU A 296 -12.62 -8.26 4.99
C GLU A 296 -11.50 -7.28 4.68
N LEU A 297 -11.76 -5.98 4.84
CA LEU A 297 -10.74 -4.93 4.86
C LEU A 297 -10.70 -4.36 6.27
N ASP A 298 -9.55 -4.43 6.93
CA ASP A 298 -9.29 -3.85 8.24
C ASP A 298 -8.28 -2.71 8.10
N ILE A 299 -8.68 -1.53 8.60
CA ILE A 299 -7.83 -0.35 8.74
C ILE A 299 -7.75 -0.08 10.23
N SER A 300 -6.56 -0.26 10.79
CA SER A 300 -6.29 -0.03 12.21
C SER A 300 -5.23 1.05 12.41
N GLN A 301 -5.39 1.81 13.48
CA GLN A 301 -4.38 2.74 13.98
C GLN A 301 -4.16 2.49 15.46
N ASN A 302 -2.92 2.20 15.83
CA ASN A 302 -2.55 1.90 17.21
C ASN A 302 -1.54 2.93 17.73
N VAL A 303 -2.05 4.10 18.10
CA VAL A 303 -1.24 5.20 18.63
C VAL A 303 -0.88 4.90 20.09
N PRO A 304 0.41 4.92 20.49
CA PRO A 304 0.80 4.73 21.88
C PRO A 304 0.05 5.69 22.83
N GLY A 305 -0.46 5.15 23.94
CA GLY A 305 -1.20 5.92 24.95
C GLY A 305 -2.67 6.24 24.58
N HIS A 306 -3.17 5.76 23.45
CA HIS A 306 -4.56 5.91 23.03
C HIS A 306 -5.19 4.53 22.80
N GLU A 307 -6.51 4.43 22.92
CA GLU A 307 -7.23 3.20 22.56
C GLU A 307 -7.05 2.90 21.06
N PRO A 308 -6.77 1.65 20.67
CA PRO A 308 -6.67 1.26 19.27
C PRO A 308 -7.97 1.62 18.54
N SER A 309 -7.84 2.22 17.35
CA SER A 309 -8.99 2.48 16.49
C SER A 309 -9.00 1.51 15.31
N HIS A 310 -10.19 0.97 15.02
CA HIS A 310 -10.41 0.00 13.96
C HIS A 310 -11.60 0.42 13.08
N ALA A 311 -11.45 0.22 11.78
CA ALA A 311 -12.53 0.27 10.80
C ALA A 311 -12.48 -1.00 9.95
N VAL A 312 -13.52 -1.83 10.08
CA VAL A 312 -13.60 -3.14 9.43
C VAL A 312 -14.78 -3.17 8.47
N PHE A 313 -14.51 -3.35 7.19
CA PHE A 313 -15.53 -3.62 6.16
C PHE A 313 -15.62 -5.12 5.94
N ARG A 314 -16.81 -5.71 6.10
CA ARG A 314 -17.01 -7.15 5.97
C ARG A 314 -18.02 -7.48 4.90
N TRP A 315 -17.68 -8.44 4.05
CA TRP A 315 -18.59 -9.08 3.12
C TRP A 315 -18.61 -10.58 3.34
N GLN A 316 -19.81 -11.16 3.31
CA GLN A 316 -19.98 -12.59 3.54
C GLN A 316 -20.98 -13.18 2.57
N ARG A 317 -20.67 -14.35 2.04
CA ARG A 317 -21.59 -15.13 1.22
C ARG A 317 -22.57 -15.87 2.12
N SER A 318 -23.86 -15.79 1.82
CA SER A 318 -24.86 -16.65 2.44
C SER A 318 -24.65 -18.11 2.02
N GLU A 319 -25.01 -19.08 2.85
CA GLU A 319 -25.00 -20.49 2.45
C GLU A 319 -25.97 -20.71 1.27
N GLY A 320 -25.49 -21.38 0.22
CA GLY A 320 -26.24 -21.64 -1.02
C GLY A 320 -25.49 -21.30 -2.31
N LEU A 321 -26.19 -21.32 -3.45
CA LEU A 321 -25.64 -21.04 -4.79
C LEU A 321 -25.56 -19.54 -5.14
N SER A 322 -25.68 -18.64 -4.16
CA SER A 322 -25.66 -17.19 -4.42
C SER A 322 -24.29 -16.74 -4.91
N ASN A 323 -24.15 -16.06 -6.04
CA ASN A 323 -22.87 -15.45 -6.47
C ASN A 323 -22.57 -14.11 -5.80
N VAL A 324 -23.32 -13.77 -4.75
CA VAL A 324 -23.26 -12.47 -4.08
C VAL A 324 -22.56 -12.60 -2.74
N LEU A 325 -21.53 -11.77 -2.54
CA LEU A 325 -20.99 -11.44 -1.23
C LEU A 325 -21.78 -10.26 -0.67
N ALA A 326 -22.60 -10.53 0.34
CA ALA A 326 -23.44 -9.51 0.95
C ALA A 326 -22.62 -8.63 1.91
N PHE A 327 -22.75 -7.31 1.80
CA PHE A 327 -22.09 -6.38 2.71
C PHE A 327 -22.73 -6.46 4.10
N GLN A 328 -21.94 -6.80 5.11
CA GLN A 328 -22.41 -6.99 6.49
C GLN A 328 -22.39 -5.69 7.30
N GLY A 329 -21.99 -4.58 6.68
CA GLY A 329 -21.78 -3.31 7.35
C GLY A 329 -20.31 -3.06 7.67
N MET A 330 -20.08 -1.91 8.29
CA MET A 330 -18.77 -1.46 8.74
C MET A 330 -18.79 -1.35 10.27
N THR A 331 -17.88 -2.04 10.94
CA THR A 331 -17.64 -1.83 12.37
C THR A 331 -16.60 -0.72 12.50
N GLN A 332 -16.91 0.30 13.30
CA GLN A 332 -16.09 1.51 13.35
C GLN A 332 -16.04 2.11 14.76
N GLN A 333 -14.83 2.44 15.22
CA GLN A 333 -14.59 3.20 16.45
C GLN A 333 -14.27 4.70 16.20
N SER A 334 -13.98 5.11 14.96
CA SER A 334 -13.61 6.50 14.57
C SER A 334 -14.18 6.85 13.19
N ARG A 335 -14.66 8.07 12.91
CA ARG A 335 -15.40 8.40 11.67
C ARG A 335 -14.61 8.09 10.37
N LEU A 336 -15.16 7.26 9.47
CA LEU A 336 -14.66 7.15 8.08
C LEU A 336 -15.40 8.12 7.18
N MET A 337 -14.72 8.59 6.13
CA MET A 337 -15.36 9.33 5.04
C MET A 337 -15.14 8.63 3.69
N PRO A 338 -16.00 8.83 2.68
CA PRO A 338 -15.76 8.32 1.34
C PRO A 338 -14.56 9.04 0.70
N ALA A 339 -13.64 8.31 0.05
CA ALA A 339 -12.47 8.87 -0.65
C ALA A 339 -12.79 9.58 -1.99
N GLY A 340 -14.08 9.89 -2.20
CA GLY A 340 -14.62 10.41 -3.46
C GLY A 340 -14.66 9.37 -4.57
N ASP A 341 -14.72 9.84 -5.81
CA ASP A 341 -14.84 8.95 -6.98
C ASP A 341 -13.48 8.37 -7.41
N ILE A 342 -13.55 7.29 -8.18
CA ILE A 342 -12.40 6.66 -8.81
C ILE A 342 -12.29 7.14 -10.26
N GLU A 343 -11.04 7.32 -10.72
CA GLU A 343 -10.75 7.64 -12.11
C GLU A 343 -11.26 6.52 -13.04
N ASN A 344 -11.75 6.91 -14.22
CA ASN A 344 -12.23 5.98 -15.25
C ASN A 344 -13.45 5.12 -14.86
N ASP A 345 -14.20 5.49 -13.82
CA ASP A 345 -15.49 4.87 -13.52
C ASP A 345 -16.45 5.02 -14.72
N PRO A 346 -16.81 3.92 -15.41
CA PRO A 346 -17.65 4.00 -16.62
C PRO A 346 -19.06 4.51 -16.32
N TYR A 347 -19.59 4.28 -15.11
CA TYR A 347 -20.91 4.77 -14.73
C TYR A 347 -20.89 6.27 -14.50
N LYS A 348 -19.81 6.78 -13.90
CA LYS A 348 -19.59 8.23 -13.79
C LYS A 348 -19.40 8.87 -15.16
N GLY A 349 -18.55 8.30 -16.00
CA GLY A 349 -18.24 8.83 -17.33
C GLY A 349 -19.47 8.95 -18.23
N ALA A 350 -20.38 7.97 -18.16
CA ALA A 350 -21.66 8.00 -18.86
C ALA A 350 -22.78 8.76 -18.11
N SER A 351 -22.45 9.43 -16.99
CA SER A 351 -23.40 10.19 -16.16
C SER A 351 -24.60 9.38 -15.66
N PHE A 352 -24.39 8.11 -15.31
CA PHE A 352 -25.46 7.22 -14.83
C PHE A 352 -25.81 7.43 -13.36
N TYR A 353 -24.92 7.97 -12.54
CA TYR A 353 -25.21 8.19 -11.13
C TYR A 353 -26.28 9.25 -10.88
N THR A 354 -27.14 8.99 -9.90
CA THR A 354 -27.91 10.05 -9.25
C THR A 354 -27.01 10.87 -8.32
N ARG A 355 -27.45 12.08 -7.94
CA ARG A 355 -26.64 13.00 -7.10
C ARG A 355 -26.23 12.40 -5.75
N ASP A 356 -26.98 11.42 -5.25
CA ASP A 356 -26.81 10.86 -3.90
C ASP A 356 -25.63 9.88 -3.77
N VAL A 357 -24.98 9.49 -4.88
CA VAL A 357 -23.83 8.58 -4.85
C VAL A 357 -22.58 9.23 -4.25
N ALA A 358 -22.46 10.56 -4.34
CA ALA A 358 -21.27 11.30 -3.91
C ALA A 358 -20.92 11.10 -2.41
N SER A 359 -21.92 10.87 -1.55
CA SER A 359 -21.74 10.69 -0.11
C SER A 359 -21.51 9.25 0.35
N GLY A 360 -21.66 8.26 -0.54
CA GLY A 360 -21.49 6.84 -0.21
C GLY A 360 -20.05 6.34 -0.38
N TYR A 361 -19.73 5.19 0.22
CA TYR A 361 -18.44 4.49 0.05
C TYR A 361 -18.33 3.73 -1.27
N PHE A 362 -19.47 3.38 -1.88
CA PHE A 362 -19.54 2.41 -2.97
C PHE A 362 -19.69 3.08 -4.33
N ARG A 363 -19.01 2.52 -5.34
CA ARG A 363 -19.04 2.94 -6.74
C ARG A 363 -19.14 1.74 -7.68
N GLY A 364 -19.53 1.99 -8.91
CA GLY A 364 -19.60 1.02 -10.00
C GLY A 364 -20.66 -0.04 -9.74
N THR A 365 -20.31 -1.31 -9.89
CA THR A 365 -21.19 -2.45 -9.59
C THR A 365 -21.50 -2.62 -8.11
N LEU A 366 -21.11 -1.71 -7.23
CA LEU A 366 -21.40 -1.76 -5.79
C LEU A 366 -22.46 -0.73 -5.35
N VAL A 367 -22.89 0.17 -6.24
CA VAL A 367 -24.05 1.02 -5.93
C VAL A 367 -25.33 0.19 -5.99
N ALA A 368 -26.40 0.61 -5.32
CA ALA A 368 -27.69 -0.03 -5.55
C ALA A 368 -28.24 0.38 -6.93
N GLY A 369 -28.99 -0.50 -7.59
CA GLY A 369 -29.64 -0.19 -8.87
C GLY A 369 -30.46 1.11 -8.86
N LYS A 370 -31.11 1.44 -7.74
CA LYS A 370 -31.86 2.69 -7.53
C LYS A 370 -31.00 3.97 -7.58
N SER A 371 -29.69 3.84 -7.45
CA SER A 371 -28.72 4.95 -7.52
C SER A 371 -28.28 5.25 -8.96
N LEU A 372 -28.81 4.51 -9.95
CA LEU A 372 -28.65 4.80 -11.36
C LEU A 372 -29.89 5.50 -11.91
N ASN A 373 -29.69 6.48 -12.78
CA ASN A 373 -30.77 7.15 -13.50
C ASN A 373 -31.23 6.34 -14.73
N SER A 374 -32.34 6.77 -15.35
CA SER A 374 -32.92 6.09 -16.50
C SER A 374 -32.04 6.06 -17.75
N THR A 375 -31.02 6.91 -17.85
CA THR A 375 -30.07 6.90 -18.99
C THR A 375 -29.30 5.58 -19.07
N TYR A 376 -29.11 4.90 -17.93
CA TYR A 376 -28.49 3.58 -17.90
C TYR A 376 -29.26 2.53 -18.70
N THR A 377 -30.56 2.74 -18.95
CA THR A 377 -31.36 1.85 -19.80
C THR A 377 -31.39 2.27 -21.29
N ASP A 378 -30.71 3.36 -21.67
CA ASP A 378 -30.60 3.85 -23.05
C ASP A 378 -29.35 3.30 -23.76
N TYR A 379 -29.48 2.05 -24.23
CA TYR A 379 -28.36 1.25 -24.76
C TYR A 379 -27.97 1.57 -26.21
N ASN A 380 -28.70 2.46 -26.89
CA ASN A 380 -28.32 2.91 -28.23
C ASN A 380 -27.16 3.92 -28.20
N LYS A 381 -26.88 4.51 -27.03
CA LYS A 381 -25.81 5.51 -26.83
C LYS A 381 -24.61 4.97 -26.07
N PHE A 382 -24.79 3.90 -25.29
CA PHE A 382 -23.77 3.40 -24.37
C PHE A 382 -23.64 1.88 -24.48
N MET A 383 -22.41 1.38 -24.39
CA MET A 383 -22.15 -0.06 -24.33
C MET A 383 -22.83 -0.67 -23.09
N PRO A 384 -23.52 -1.82 -23.20
CA PRO A 384 -24.16 -2.45 -22.06
C PRO A 384 -23.15 -2.85 -20.98
N LEU A 385 -23.41 -2.43 -19.75
CA LEU A 385 -22.59 -2.72 -18.58
C LEU A 385 -23.31 -3.68 -17.63
N SER A 386 -22.57 -4.42 -16.80
CA SER A 386 -23.20 -5.29 -15.79
C SER A 386 -24.13 -4.54 -14.85
N LEU A 387 -25.09 -5.22 -14.25
CA LEU A 387 -26.05 -4.63 -13.33
C LEU A 387 -25.44 -4.45 -11.93
N PRO A 388 -25.67 -3.32 -11.25
CA PRO A 388 -25.42 -3.20 -9.83
C PRO A 388 -26.36 -4.12 -9.02
N PRO A 389 -26.00 -4.48 -7.78
CA PRO A 389 -26.83 -5.25 -6.88
C PRO A 389 -28.09 -4.49 -6.45
N ALA A 390 -29.00 -5.23 -5.80
CA ALA A 390 -30.16 -4.64 -5.14
C ALA A 390 -29.74 -3.79 -3.92
N THR A 391 -28.79 -4.29 -3.13
CA THR A 391 -28.32 -3.66 -1.89
C THR A 391 -26.98 -2.96 -2.12
N PRO A 392 -26.79 -1.70 -1.65
CA PRO A 392 -25.51 -1.03 -1.75
C PRO A 392 -24.41 -1.83 -1.04
N GLY A 393 -23.25 -1.91 -1.67
CA GLY A 393 -22.06 -2.59 -1.14
C GLY A 393 -21.96 -4.06 -1.48
N ASP A 394 -23.06 -4.73 -1.86
CA ASP A 394 -23.01 -6.14 -2.25
C ASP A 394 -22.12 -6.35 -3.48
N ILE A 395 -21.28 -7.39 -3.44
CA ILE A 395 -20.40 -7.73 -4.56
C ILE A 395 -20.98 -8.96 -5.25
N ASN A 396 -21.48 -8.78 -6.47
CA ASN A 396 -21.79 -9.92 -7.32
C ASN A 396 -20.51 -10.37 -8.04
N LEU A 397 -20.00 -11.53 -7.67
CA LEU A 397 -18.72 -12.08 -8.12
C LEU A 397 -18.70 -12.33 -9.64
N VAL A 398 -19.83 -12.69 -10.25
CA VAL A 398 -19.90 -12.96 -11.69
C VAL A 398 -20.28 -11.72 -12.52
N ASN A 399 -20.53 -10.59 -11.86
CA ASN A 399 -20.91 -9.33 -12.51
C ASN A 399 -19.93 -8.18 -12.26
N THR A 400 -18.96 -8.40 -11.39
CA THR A 400 -17.89 -7.45 -11.08
C THR A 400 -16.60 -7.99 -11.65
N ASP A 401 -16.00 -7.25 -12.58
CA ASP A 401 -14.76 -7.66 -13.24
C ASP A 401 -13.60 -7.69 -12.25
N SER A 402 -13.45 -6.58 -11.52
CA SER A 402 -12.39 -6.34 -10.54
C SER A 402 -12.88 -5.38 -9.47
N LEU A 403 -12.17 -5.35 -8.34
CA LEU A 403 -12.43 -4.41 -7.25
C LEU A 403 -11.29 -3.41 -7.13
N THR A 404 -11.61 -2.20 -6.70
CA THR A 404 -10.61 -1.19 -6.30
C THR A 404 -10.98 -0.59 -4.96
N PHE A 405 -10.06 -0.70 -4.01
CA PHE A 405 -10.12 -0.02 -2.72
C PHE A 405 -9.17 1.17 -2.76
N LYS A 406 -9.72 2.38 -2.66
CA LYS A 406 -8.94 3.61 -2.59
C LYS A 406 -8.95 4.09 -1.14
N ILE A 407 -7.77 4.16 -0.53
CA ILE A 407 -7.58 4.52 0.89
C ILE A 407 -6.74 5.80 0.96
N GLY A 408 -7.10 6.69 1.88
CA GLY A 408 -6.40 7.96 2.07
C GLY A 408 -6.78 8.64 3.38
N MET A 409 -6.44 9.92 3.47
CA MET A 409 -6.78 10.80 4.60
C MET A 409 -7.43 12.08 4.09
N THR A 410 -8.33 12.65 4.89
CA THR A 410 -9.02 13.92 4.58
C THR A 410 -8.06 15.08 4.33
N ASN A 411 -6.94 15.19 5.06
CA ASN A 411 -5.91 16.21 4.84
C ASN A 411 -4.60 15.63 4.29
N GLY A 412 -4.66 14.51 3.57
CA GLY A 412 -3.50 13.89 2.92
C GLY A 412 -2.35 13.62 3.90
N THR A 413 -1.16 14.13 3.61
CA THR A 413 0.04 13.96 4.46
C THR A 413 0.02 14.78 5.75
N ALA A 414 -0.91 15.74 5.90
CA ALA A 414 -1.11 16.47 7.15
C ALA A 414 -1.97 15.69 8.17
N GLY A 415 -2.49 14.51 7.79
CA GLY A 415 -3.31 13.65 8.65
C GLY A 415 -4.81 13.87 8.48
N GLY A 416 -5.59 13.62 9.53
CA GLY A 416 -7.05 13.74 9.54
C GLY A 416 -7.76 12.38 9.57
N ASP A 417 -9.08 12.41 9.34
CA ASP A 417 -9.91 11.20 9.34
C ASP A 417 -9.57 10.30 8.13
N PRO A 418 -9.51 8.97 8.33
CA PRO A 418 -9.32 8.02 7.24
C PRO A 418 -10.47 8.04 6.24
N MET A 419 -10.13 7.87 4.96
CA MET A 419 -11.08 7.83 3.86
C MET A 419 -10.98 6.52 3.08
N VAL A 420 -12.12 5.95 2.69
CA VAL A 420 -12.18 4.75 1.84
C VAL A 420 -13.25 4.90 0.76
N THR A 421 -12.93 4.51 -0.47
CA THR A 421 -13.92 4.24 -1.52
C THR A 421 -13.69 2.84 -2.05
N VAL A 422 -14.78 2.07 -2.22
CA VAL A 422 -14.76 0.75 -2.84
C VAL A 422 -15.50 0.82 -4.17
N PHE A 423 -14.83 0.41 -5.24
CA PHE A 423 -15.35 0.42 -6.59
C PHE A 423 -15.36 -0.98 -7.17
N GLY A 424 -16.50 -1.39 -7.71
CA GLY A 424 -16.60 -2.59 -8.53
C GLY A 424 -16.60 -2.22 -10.01
N GLN A 425 -15.57 -2.65 -10.74
CA GLN A 425 -15.48 -2.43 -12.17
C GLN A 425 -16.59 -3.22 -12.88
N PRO A 426 -17.48 -2.58 -13.63
CA PRO A 426 -18.48 -3.30 -14.39
C PRO A 426 -17.88 -4.05 -15.57
N LEU A 427 -18.52 -5.19 -15.89
CA LEU A 427 -18.31 -5.90 -17.12
C LEU A 427 -18.84 -5.08 -18.29
N LYS A 428 -18.14 -5.16 -19.42
CA LYS A 428 -18.53 -4.56 -20.68
C LYS A 428 -18.97 -5.67 -21.62
N PHE A 429 -20.24 -5.63 -22.05
CA PHE A 429 -20.76 -6.64 -22.96
C PHE A 429 -20.64 -6.19 -24.40
N GLY A 430 -20.10 -7.06 -25.25
CA GLY A 430 -20.01 -6.87 -26.69
C GLY A 430 -21.00 -7.77 -27.45
N PRO A 431 -21.35 -7.40 -28.70
CA PRO A 431 -22.12 -8.28 -29.56
C PRO A 431 -21.33 -9.53 -29.97
N LEU A 432 -22.03 -10.64 -30.19
CA LEU A 432 -21.46 -11.87 -30.74
C LEU A 432 -21.65 -11.88 -32.26
N TYR A 433 -20.55 -12.12 -32.97
CA TYR A 433 -20.50 -12.19 -34.42
C TYR A 433 -20.34 -13.63 -34.94
N ALA A 434 -20.84 -13.88 -36.14
CA ALA A 434 -20.47 -15.02 -36.97
C ALA A 434 -20.00 -14.51 -38.33
N GLY A 435 -18.68 -14.47 -38.53
CA GLY A 435 -18.09 -13.64 -39.59
C GLY A 435 -18.33 -12.16 -39.29
N ASP A 436 -18.72 -11.38 -40.29
CA ASP A 436 -19.01 -9.94 -40.15
C ASP A 436 -20.46 -9.63 -39.73
N LYS A 437 -21.28 -10.66 -39.56
CA LYS A 437 -22.69 -10.50 -39.20
C LYS A 437 -22.89 -10.59 -37.69
N GLU A 438 -23.47 -9.55 -37.12
CA GLU A 438 -23.95 -9.58 -35.73
C GLU A 438 -25.05 -10.64 -35.60
N MET A 439 -24.82 -11.62 -34.72
CA MET A 439 -25.77 -12.70 -34.44
C MET A 439 -26.58 -12.44 -33.17
N ILE A 440 -25.92 -11.88 -32.15
CA ILE A 440 -26.54 -11.55 -30.86
C ILE A 440 -25.99 -10.19 -30.42
N SER A 441 -26.88 -9.21 -30.27
CA SER A 441 -26.53 -7.89 -29.74
C SER A 441 -25.94 -7.96 -28.33
N ALA A 442 -25.07 -7.02 -27.97
CA ALA A 442 -24.50 -6.90 -26.62
C ALA A 442 -25.55 -6.97 -25.49
N MET A 443 -26.73 -6.37 -25.69
CA MET A 443 -27.82 -6.41 -24.70
C MET A 443 -28.36 -7.83 -24.48
N LYS A 444 -28.55 -8.58 -25.57
CA LYS A 444 -29.01 -9.97 -25.49
C LYS A 444 -27.96 -10.86 -24.84
N VAL A 445 -26.67 -10.61 -25.07
CA VAL A 445 -25.58 -11.30 -24.37
C VAL A 445 -25.64 -11.00 -22.87
N ARG A 446 -25.68 -9.72 -22.50
CA ARG A 446 -25.82 -9.27 -21.11
C ARG A 446 -27.00 -9.96 -20.42
N ASN A 447 -28.19 -9.86 -21.00
CA ASN A 447 -29.41 -10.42 -20.42
C ASN A 447 -29.38 -11.95 -20.34
N ALA A 448 -28.57 -12.65 -21.15
CA ALA A 448 -28.40 -14.09 -21.05
C ALA A 448 -27.43 -14.50 -19.91
N CYS A 449 -26.64 -13.56 -19.38
CA CYS A 449 -25.74 -13.80 -18.25
C CYS A 449 -26.38 -13.57 -16.88
N TYR A 450 -27.59 -13.00 -16.83
CA TYR A 450 -28.42 -12.84 -15.63
C TYR A 450 -29.56 -13.85 -15.65
#